data_AF-A0A8J5JML4-F1
#
_entry.id   AF-A0A8J5JML4-F1
#
_cell.length_a   1.000
_cell.length_b   1.000
_cell.length_c   1.000
_cell.angle_alpha   90.00
_cell.angle_beta   90.00
_cell.angle_gamma   90.00
#
_symmetry.space_group_name_H-M   'P 1'
#
loop_
_entity.id
_entity.type
_entity.pdbx_description
1 polymer ?
#
loop_
_entity_poly.entity_id
_entity_poly.type
_entity_poly.pdbx_seq_one_letter_code
_entity_poly.pdbx_strand_id
1 'polypeptide(L)'
;MAGSLGPEKCKALPFLRTFSGCDTVSYFAGRGKRSVWEVWKAFYEATSTFCALASTPSSVEDNVGVLDRFVVLLYDRACGAVGVNEARNQLFS
;
A
#
# COMPACT_ATOMS: atom_id res chain seq x y z
N MET A 1 -6.91 -18.31 -13.10
CA MET A 1 -6.94 -17.26 -12.05
C MET A 1 -5.95 -16.10 -12.29
N ALA A 2 -5.18 -16.10 -13.39
CA ALA A 2 -4.34 -14.95 -13.78
C ALA A 2 -5.08 -13.91 -14.67
N GLY A 3 -6.07 -14.34 -15.45
CA GLY A 3 -6.79 -13.47 -16.40
C GLY A 3 -7.81 -12.49 -15.81
N SER A 4 -8.16 -12.61 -14.53
CA SER A 4 -9.24 -11.83 -13.90
C SER A 4 -8.77 -10.59 -13.13
N LEU A 5 -7.46 -10.37 -12.99
CA LEU A 5 -6.93 -9.27 -12.18
C LEU A 5 -6.91 -7.91 -12.91
N GLY A 6 -6.90 -7.95 -14.24
CA GLY A 6 -6.71 -6.78 -15.10
C GLY A 6 -5.22 -6.38 -15.23
N PRO A 7 -4.84 -5.73 -16.34
CA PRO A 7 -3.43 -5.43 -16.67
C PRO A 7 -2.76 -4.52 -15.62
N GLU A 8 -3.47 -3.52 -15.12
CA GLU A 8 -2.96 -2.58 -14.11
C GLU A 8 -2.58 -3.28 -12.80
N LYS A 9 -3.46 -4.14 -12.25
CA LYS A 9 -3.13 -4.87 -11.03
C LYS A 9 -1.99 -5.86 -11.24
N CYS A 10 -1.89 -6.48 -12.41
CA CYS A 10 -0.74 -7.32 -12.76
C CYS A 10 0.57 -6.52 -12.74
N LYS A 11 0.55 -5.28 -13.26
CA LYS A 11 1.72 -4.39 -13.26
C LYS A 11 2.08 -3.86 -11.87
N ALA A 12 1.09 -3.59 -11.03
CA ALA A 12 1.27 -3.08 -9.66
C ALA A 12 1.73 -4.15 -8.64
N LEU A 13 1.43 -5.43 -8.89
CA LEU A 13 1.68 -6.54 -7.96
C LEU A 13 3.14 -6.66 -7.47
N PRO A 14 4.18 -6.52 -8.33
CA PRO A 14 5.57 -6.57 -7.88
C PRO A 14 5.88 -5.53 -6.81
N PHE A 15 5.43 -4.29 -7.01
CA PHE A 15 5.61 -3.24 -6.01
C PHE A 15 4.88 -3.57 -4.72
N LEU A 16 3.61 -3.99 -4.80
CA LEU A 16 2.84 -4.34 -3.60
C LEU A 16 3.50 -5.49 -2.80
N ARG A 17 4.04 -6.50 -3.49
CA ARG A 17 4.75 -7.62 -2.86
C ARG A 17 5.98 -7.16 -2.10
N THR A 18 6.78 -6.29 -2.69
CA THR A 18 7.96 -5.70 -2.03
C THR A 18 7.53 -4.78 -0.89
N PHE A 19 6.60 -3.85 -1.14
CA PHE A 19 6.16 -2.87 -0.15
C PHE A 19 5.53 -3.49 1.10
N SER A 20 4.74 -4.57 0.95
CA SER A 20 4.09 -5.25 2.08
C SER A 20 4.95 -6.29 2.81
N GLY A 21 6.14 -6.59 2.30
CA GLY A 21 7.03 -7.62 2.83
C GLY A 21 7.28 -8.77 1.86
N CYS A 22 8.55 -8.99 1.53
CA CYS A 22 9.07 -10.13 0.79
C CYS A 22 10.35 -10.66 1.46
N ASP A 23 11.04 -11.62 0.84
CA ASP A 23 12.15 -12.32 1.49
C ASP A 23 13.34 -11.39 1.83
N THR A 24 13.41 -10.21 1.21
CA THR A 24 14.49 -9.24 1.38
C THR A 24 14.07 -7.97 2.14
N VAL A 25 12.80 -7.80 2.50
CA VAL A 25 12.28 -6.59 3.16
C VAL A 25 11.30 -6.94 4.28
N SER A 26 11.32 -6.14 5.34
CA SER A 26 10.43 -6.31 6.49
C SER A 26 8.95 -6.26 6.10
N TYR A 27 8.10 -6.88 6.92
CA TYR A 27 6.65 -6.88 6.76
C TYR A 27 5.98 -5.98 7.81
N PHE A 28 4.74 -5.57 7.54
CA PHE A 28 3.92 -4.82 8.50
C PHE A 28 3.41 -5.73 9.63
N ALA A 29 3.73 -5.40 10.87
CA ALA A 29 3.40 -6.22 12.04
C ALA A 29 1.89 -6.47 12.16
N GLY A 30 1.48 -7.74 12.31
CA GLY A 30 0.08 -8.13 12.42
C GLY A 30 -0.72 -8.02 11.12
N ARG A 31 -0.08 -7.73 9.98
CA ARG A 31 -0.74 -7.56 8.67
C ARG A 31 -0.22 -8.58 7.68
N GLY A 32 -1.14 -9.39 7.15
CA GLY A 32 -0.84 -10.44 6.18
C GLY A 32 -1.23 -10.09 4.75
N LYS A 33 -0.93 -10.99 3.81
CA LYS A 33 -1.29 -10.83 2.38
C LYS A 33 -2.77 -10.55 2.16
N ARG A 34 -3.65 -11.20 2.95
CA ARG A 34 -5.10 -10.98 2.87
C ARG A 34 -5.47 -9.56 3.29
N SER A 35 -4.96 -9.05 4.41
CA SER A 35 -5.32 -7.70 4.88
C SER A 35 -4.84 -6.62 3.89
N VAL A 36 -3.63 -6.78 3.37
CA VAL A 36 -3.06 -5.91 2.33
C VAL A 36 -3.92 -5.94 1.07
N TRP A 37 -4.31 -7.13 0.61
CA TRP A 37 -5.16 -7.28 -0.57
C TRP A 37 -6.53 -6.62 -0.42
N GLU A 38 -7.19 -6.81 0.73
CA GLU A 38 -8.49 -6.19 1.01
C GLU A 38 -8.40 -4.66 1.06
N VAL A 39 -7.32 -4.10 1.63
CA VAL A 39 -7.09 -2.64 1.65
C VAL A 39 -6.86 -2.13 0.24
N TRP A 40 -6.06 -2.82 -0.58
CA TRP A 40 -5.86 -2.41 -1.97
C TRP A 40 -7.13 -2.50 -2.82
N LYS A 41 -8.03 -3.45 -2.53
CA LYS A 41 -9.35 -3.47 -3.18
C LYS A 41 -10.21 -2.27 -2.79
N ALA A 42 -10.10 -1.79 -1.54
CA ALA A 42 -10.87 -0.65 -1.05
C ALA A 42 -10.28 0.70 -1.46
N PHE A 43 -8.96 0.81 -1.56
CA PHE A 43 -8.22 2.02 -1.94
C PHE A 43 -7.60 1.83 -3.33
N TYR A 44 -8.45 1.93 -4.36
CA TYR A 44 -8.08 1.65 -5.75
C TYR A 44 -7.15 2.71 -6.34
N GLU A 45 -7.16 3.92 -5.79
CA GLU A 45 -6.31 5.06 -6.15
C GLU A 45 -4.82 4.72 -6.00
N ALA A 46 -4.47 3.81 -5.10
CA ALA A 46 -3.09 3.34 -4.94
C ALA A 46 -2.54 2.58 -6.17
N THR A 47 -3.41 2.10 -7.06
CA THR A 47 -3.01 1.28 -8.21
C THR A 47 -2.08 2.01 -9.16
N SER A 48 -2.37 3.27 -9.50
CA SER A 48 -1.53 4.06 -10.41
C SER A 48 -0.14 4.32 -9.80
N THR A 49 -0.09 4.65 -8.52
CA THR A 49 1.16 4.78 -7.75
C THR A 49 1.96 3.47 -7.76
N PHE A 50 1.31 2.34 -7.49
CA PHE A 50 2.00 1.04 -7.51
C PHE A 50 2.53 0.68 -8.90
N CYS A 51 1.77 0.98 -9.97
CA CYS A 51 2.22 0.80 -11.36
C CYS A 51 3.45 1.66 -11.68
N ALA A 52 3.47 2.92 -11.24
CA ALA A 52 4.59 3.83 -11.43
C ALA A 52 5.83 3.34 -10.68
N LEU A 53 5.67 2.96 -9.41
CA LEU A 53 6.77 2.51 -8.55
C LEU A 53 7.26 1.09 -8.88
N ALA A 54 6.46 0.27 -9.57
CA ALA A 54 6.90 -1.02 -10.09
C ALA A 54 7.89 -0.88 -11.28
N SER A 55 7.97 0.30 -11.91
CA SER A 55 8.72 0.53 -13.15
C SER A 55 10.11 1.16 -12.91
N THR A 56 10.78 0.82 -11.81
CA THR A 56 12.10 1.37 -11.40
C THR A 56 12.10 2.90 -11.33
N PRO A 57 11.39 3.48 -10.35
CA PRO A 57 11.27 4.93 -10.22
C PRO A 57 12.62 5.56 -9.84
N SER A 58 12.87 6.78 -10.32
CA SER A 58 14.02 7.59 -9.90
C SER A 58 13.84 8.21 -8.51
N SER A 59 12.59 8.40 -8.06
CA SER A 59 12.23 8.91 -6.74
C SER A 59 10.89 8.35 -6.29
N VAL A 60 10.71 8.24 -4.97
CA VAL A 60 9.45 7.83 -4.33
C VAL A 60 8.69 9.00 -3.70
N GLU A 61 9.31 10.18 -3.58
CA GLU A 61 8.83 11.30 -2.76
C GLU A 61 7.42 11.74 -3.13
N ASP A 62 7.14 11.90 -4.43
CA ASP A 62 5.82 12.30 -4.94
C ASP A 62 4.69 11.31 -4.59
N ASN A 63 5.05 10.07 -4.26
CA ASN A 63 4.12 8.99 -3.98
C ASN A 63 3.97 8.70 -2.48
N VAL A 64 4.78 9.31 -1.62
CA VAL A 64 4.80 9.03 -0.17
C VAL A 64 3.42 9.25 0.45
N GLY A 65 2.68 10.29 0.06
CA GLY A 65 1.34 10.54 0.60
C GLY A 65 0.34 9.40 0.35
N VAL A 66 0.41 8.76 -0.82
CA VAL A 66 -0.44 7.60 -1.16
C VAL A 66 -0.01 6.37 -0.37
N LEU A 67 1.31 6.16 -0.22
CA LEU A 67 1.86 5.07 0.57
C LEU A 67 1.49 5.21 2.05
N ASP A 68 1.59 6.42 2.60
CA ASP A 68 1.19 6.74 3.97
C ASP A 68 -0.30 6.45 4.19
N ARG A 69 -1.16 6.94 3.30
CA ARG A 69 -2.59 6.68 3.38
C ARG A 69 -2.90 5.18 3.32
N PHE A 70 -2.19 4.44 2.46
CA PHE A 70 -2.33 2.99 2.38
C PHE A 70 -1.96 2.31 3.70
N VAL A 71 -0.88 2.75 4.35
CA VAL A 71 -0.45 2.21 5.66
C VAL A 71 -1.46 2.55 6.75
N VAL A 72 -2.01 3.77 6.78
CA VAL A 72 -3.08 4.12 7.73
C VAL A 72 -4.26 3.17 7.56
N LEU A 73 -4.78 3.01 6.34
CA LEU A 73 -5.89 2.11 6.04
C LEU A 73 -5.56 0.63 6.31
N LEU A 74 -4.29 0.25 6.22
CA LEU A 74 -3.83 -1.09 6.55
C LEU A 74 -3.98 -1.40 8.04
N TYR A 75 -3.77 -0.41 8.91
CA TYR A 75 -3.92 -0.58 10.36
C TYR A 75 -5.33 -0.29 10.86
N ASP A 76 -5.97 0.77 10.36
CA ASP A 76 -7.32 1.17 10.68
C ASP A 76 -8.04 1.70 9.42
N ARG A 77 -9.01 0.92 8.94
CA ARG A 77 -9.79 1.25 7.73
C ARG A 77 -10.77 2.39 7.93
N ALA A 78 -11.16 2.68 9.16
CA ALA A 78 -12.08 3.76 9.49
C ALA A 78 -11.35 5.07 9.78
N CYS A 79 -10.02 5.03 9.93
CA CYS A 79 -9.22 6.22 10.21
C CYS A 79 -9.28 7.21 9.04
N GLY A 80 -9.59 8.47 9.36
CA GLY A 80 -9.64 9.57 8.39
C GLY A 80 -8.27 10.21 8.11
N ALA A 81 -7.25 9.94 8.92
CA ALA A 81 -5.93 10.57 8.80
C ALA A 81 -5.24 10.21 7.49
N VAL A 82 -4.61 11.20 6.85
CA VAL A 82 -3.95 10.96 5.55
C VAL A 82 -2.53 10.43 5.73
N GLY A 83 -1.86 10.87 6.79
CA GLY A 83 -0.49 10.50 7.11
C GLY A 83 -0.37 9.52 8.27
N VAL A 84 0.68 8.70 8.25
CA VAL A 84 0.97 7.76 9.36
C VAL A 84 1.24 8.53 10.66
N ASN A 85 1.93 9.66 10.58
CA ASN A 85 2.26 10.45 11.76
C ASN A 85 1.00 11.08 12.40
N GLU A 86 0.06 11.54 11.59
CA GLU A 86 -1.22 12.06 12.03
C GLU A 86 -2.05 10.95 12.71
N ALA A 87 -2.19 9.80 12.06
CA ALA A 87 -2.89 8.64 12.62
C ALA A 87 -2.28 8.20 13.97
N ARG A 88 -0.94 8.16 14.04
CA ARG A 88 -0.22 7.84 15.26
C ARG A 88 -0.50 8.86 16.37
N ASN A 89 -0.51 10.15 16.06
CA ASN A 89 -0.81 11.19 17.04
C ASN A 89 -2.22 11.00 17.63
N GLN A 90 -3.23 10.71 16.79
CA GLN A 90 -4.60 10.47 17.24
C GLN A 90 -4.76 9.24 18.15
N LEU A 91 -3.92 8.22 17.98
CA LEU A 91 -3.99 6.98 18.77
C LEU A 91 -3.33 7.09 20.14
N PHE A 92 -2.36 7.99 20.29
CA PHE A 92 -1.55 8.12 21.51
C PHE A 92 -1.63 9.50 22.16
N SER A 93 -2.53 10.36 21.68
CA SER A 93 -2.88 11.66 22.30
C SER A 93 -3.72 11.50 23.55
#